data_AF-D0UL17-F1
#
_entry.id   AF-D0UL17-F1
#
_cell.length_a   1.000
_cell.length_b   1.000
_cell.length_c   1.000
_cell.angle_alpha   90.00
_cell.angle_beta   90.00
_cell.angle_gamma   90.00
#
_symmetry.space_group_name_H-M   'P 1'
#
loop_
_entity.id
_entity.type
_entity.pdbx_description
1 polymer ?
#
loop_
_entity_poly.entity_id
_entity_poly.type
_entity_poly.pdbx_seq_one_letter_code
_entity_poly.pdbx_strand_id
1 'polypeptide(L)'
;EKFYMGIIDMVQWLGFKPDDVTHSSDYFDQLYEWAVVLIKKNLAYVCHQKQEEIKGFDPPPSPWRERPVEESLILFEDMKNGKLDEGEATLRLKLTLEEGKQDPVAYRIKFIPHHRSGNKWCIYPT
;
A
#
# COMPACT_ATOMS: atom_id res chain seq x y z
N GLU A 1 -4.33 14.19 15.40
CA GLU A 1 -5.59 14.65 16.04
C GLU A 1 -5.93 16.11 15.72
N LYS A 2 -5.00 17.07 15.93
CA LYS A 2 -5.22 18.50 15.61
C LYS A 2 -5.78 18.77 14.20
N PHE A 3 -5.21 18.14 13.17
CA PHE A 3 -5.67 18.34 11.79
C PHE A 3 -7.04 17.72 11.51
N TYR A 4 -7.37 16.62 12.18
CA TYR A 4 -8.67 15.96 12.04
C TYR A 4 -9.80 16.85 12.56
N MET A 5 -9.64 17.39 13.78
CA MET A 5 -10.62 18.32 14.34
C MET A 5 -10.74 19.59 13.49
N GLY A 6 -9.61 20.15 13.03
CA GLY A 6 -9.63 21.31 12.16
C GLY A 6 -10.38 21.10 10.84
N ILE A 7 -10.29 19.92 10.22
CA ILE A 7 -11.07 19.60 9.01
C ILE A 7 -12.56 19.56 9.31
N ILE A 8 -12.97 18.90 10.41
CA ILE A 8 -14.38 18.83 10.82
C ILE A 8 -14.94 20.21 11.12
N ASP A 9 -14.18 21.02 11.86
CA ASP A 9 -14.58 22.39 12.21
C ASP A 9 -14.79 23.24 10.95
N MET A 10 -13.93 23.09 9.93
CA MET A 10 -14.10 23.79 8.65
C MET A 10 -15.33 23.33 7.87
N VAL A 11 -15.61 22.02 7.83
CA VAL A 11 -16.81 21.50 7.16
C VAL A 11 -18.08 22.03 7.83
N GLN A 12 -18.11 22.02 9.17
CA GLN A 12 -19.23 22.56 9.95
C GLN A 12 -19.36 24.08 9.78
N TRP A 13 -18.24 24.80 9.75
CA TRP A 13 -18.21 26.24 9.52
C TRP A 13 -18.77 26.63 8.14
N LEU A 14 -18.54 25.80 7.12
CA LEU A 14 -19.14 25.96 5.79
C LEU A 14 -20.65 25.64 5.75
N GLY A 15 -21.25 25.23 6.87
CA GLY A 15 -22.67 24.92 6.99
C GLY A 15 -23.04 23.50 6.55
N PHE A 16 -22.05 22.65 6.30
CA PHE A 16 -22.27 21.25 5.92
C PHE A 16 -22.17 20.34 7.15
N LYS A 17 -22.98 19.28 7.15
CA LYS A 17 -22.88 18.19 8.11
C LYS A 17 -22.52 16.91 7.35
N PRO A 18 -21.37 16.28 7.63
CA PRO A 18 -21.06 14.99 7.04
C PRO A 18 -22.09 13.96 7.51
N ASP A 19 -22.53 13.12 6.58
CA ASP A 19 -23.45 12.00 6.87
C ASP A 19 -22.76 10.96 7.74
N ASP A 20 -21.50 10.64 7.42
CA ASP A 20 -20.66 9.73 8.19
C ASP A 20 -19.19 10.16 8.19
N VAL A 21 -18.44 9.79 9.23
CA VAL A 21 -17.01 10.08 9.36
C VAL A 21 -16.20 8.79 9.41
N THR A 22 -15.75 8.35 8.24
CA THR A 22 -14.95 7.13 8.07
C THR A 22 -13.47 7.41 7.98
N HIS A 23 -12.63 6.44 8.37
CA HIS A 23 -11.18 6.55 8.21
C HIS A 23 -10.67 5.41 7.33
N SER A 24 -9.76 5.72 6.40
CA SER A 24 -9.16 4.70 5.53
C SER A 24 -8.48 3.58 6.32
N SER A 25 -7.95 3.89 7.51
CA SER A 25 -7.33 2.90 8.40
C SER A 25 -8.28 1.84 8.93
N ASP A 26 -9.58 2.15 8.99
CA ASP A 26 -10.60 1.21 9.47
C ASP A 26 -10.77 0.04 8.47
N TYR A 27 -10.30 0.22 7.23
CA TYR A 27 -10.37 -0.75 6.15
C TYR A 27 -9.05 -1.49 5.88
N PHE A 28 -8.00 -1.31 6.71
CA PHE A 28 -6.70 -1.96 6.45
C PHE A 28 -6.78 -3.49 6.41
N ASP A 29 -7.62 -4.11 7.25
CA ASP A 29 -7.87 -5.56 7.19
C ASP A 29 -8.43 -5.97 5.82
N GLN A 30 -9.48 -5.27 5.35
CA GLN A 30 -10.11 -5.54 4.06
C GLN A 30 -9.16 -5.29 2.88
N LEU A 31 -8.38 -4.21 2.94
CA LEU A 31 -7.40 -3.86 1.91
C LEU A 31 -6.30 -4.91 1.82
N TYR A 32 -5.88 -5.50 2.95
CA TYR A 32 -4.90 -6.57 2.96
C TYR A 32 -5.49 -7.86 2.34
N GLU A 33 -6.73 -8.21 2.68
CA GLU A 33 -7.42 -9.35 2.07
C GLU A 33 -7.53 -9.20 0.54
N TRP A 34 -7.89 -8.02 0.06
CA TRP A 34 -7.93 -7.75 -1.37
C TRP A 34 -6.56 -7.83 -2.03
N ALA A 35 -5.49 -7.37 -1.36
CA ALA A 35 -4.14 -7.55 -1.85
C ALA A 35 -3.80 -9.05 -2.03
N VAL A 36 -4.16 -9.90 -1.06
CA VAL A 36 -4.00 -11.36 -1.16
C VAL A 36 -4.80 -11.93 -2.33
N VAL A 37 -6.03 -11.48 -2.55
CA VAL A 37 -6.86 -11.89 -3.70
C VAL A 37 -6.21 -11.48 -5.03
N LEU A 38 -5.67 -10.27 -5.11
CA LEU A 38 -4.98 -9.78 -6.32
C LEU A 38 -3.72 -10.59 -6.61
N ILE A 39 -2.92 -10.94 -5.60
CA ILE A 39 -1.76 -11.81 -5.76
C ILE A 39 -2.19 -13.19 -6.27
N LYS A 40 -3.22 -13.80 -5.64
CA LYS A 40 -3.77 -15.11 -6.07
C LYS A 40 -4.27 -15.12 -7.52
N LYS A 41 -4.81 -13.99 -8.00
CA LYS A 41 -5.25 -13.81 -9.38
C LYS A 41 -4.10 -13.48 -10.35
N ASN A 42 -2.85 -13.49 -9.87
CA ASN A 42 -1.68 -13.09 -10.63
C ASN A 42 -1.76 -11.62 -11.13
N LEU A 43 -2.44 -10.75 -10.38
CA LEU A 43 -2.62 -9.32 -10.69
C LEU A 43 -1.75 -8.42 -9.80
N ALA A 44 -1.00 -8.99 -8.86
CA ALA A 44 -0.02 -8.29 -8.04
C ALA A 44 1.15 -9.21 -7.71
N TYR A 45 2.30 -8.63 -7.40
CA TYR A 45 3.52 -9.36 -7.04
C TYR A 45 4.39 -8.54 -6.07
N VAL A 46 5.20 -9.23 -5.28
CA VAL A 46 6.19 -8.58 -4.42
C VAL A 46 7.45 -8.27 -5.24
N CYS A 47 7.97 -7.06 -5.11
CA CYS A 47 9.11 -6.54 -5.85
C CYS A 47 10.19 -6.04 -4.88
N HIS A 48 11.44 -6.39 -5.16
CA HIS A 48 12.62 -5.97 -4.38
C HIS A 48 13.43 -4.85 -5.05
N GLN A 49 12.94 -4.30 -6.16
CA GLN A 49 13.57 -3.11 -6.77
C GLN A 49 13.59 -1.97 -5.76
N LYS A 50 14.77 -1.38 -5.58
CA LYS A 50 14.93 -0.22 -4.71
C LYS A 50 14.31 1.01 -5.36
N GLN A 51 13.90 1.98 -4.55
CA GLN A 51 13.33 3.23 -5.08
C GLN A 51 14.30 3.95 -6.04
N GLU A 52 15.61 3.80 -5.83
CA GLU A 52 16.66 4.34 -6.70
C GLU A 52 16.66 3.72 -8.09
N GLU A 53 16.34 2.43 -8.21
CA GLU A 53 16.28 1.71 -9.48
C GLU A 53 15.01 2.02 -10.28
N ILE A 54 13.98 2.53 -9.61
CA ILE A 54 12.69 2.91 -10.21
C ILE A 54 12.62 4.43 -10.49
N LYS A 55 13.62 5.22 -10.05
CA LYS A 55 13.69 6.66 -10.32
C LYS A 55 14.11 6.90 -11.78
N GLY A 56 13.22 7.48 -12.59
CA GLY A 56 13.54 7.87 -13.96
C GLY A 56 12.29 8.06 -14.82
N PHE A 57 12.50 8.47 -16.08
CA PHE A 57 11.41 8.69 -17.05
C PHE A 57 10.90 7.40 -17.71
N ASP A 58 11.57 6.26 -17.52
CA ASP A 58 11.13 4.95 -18.02
C ASP A 58 11.90 3.85 -17.28
N PRO A 59 11.55 3.53 -16.03
CA PRO A 59 12.28 2.54 -15.26
C PRO A 59 12.12 1.15 -15.91
N PRO A 60 13.18 0.33 -15.94
CA PRO A 60 13.08 -1.00 -16.51
C PRO A 60 12.02 -1.83 -15.77
N PRO A 61 11.30 -2.73 -16.47
CA PRO A 61 10.29 -3.57 -15.87
C PRO A 61 10.90 -4.39 -14.74
N SER A 62 10.10 -4.67 -13.71
CA SER A 62 10.61 -5.40 -12.55
C SER A 62 11.07 -6.81 -12.95
N PRO A 63 12.31 -7.22 -12.58
CA PRO A 63 12.75 -8.60 -12.72
C PRO A 63 11.84 -9.61 -12.01
N TRP A 64 11.08 -9.15 -11.01
CA TRP A 64 10.20 -9.96 -10.18
C TRP A 64 8.75 -10.01 -10.69
N ARG A 65 8.45 -9.36 -11.82
CA ARG A 65 7.08 -9.26 -12.36
C ARG A 65 6.44 -10.62 -12.65
N GLU A 66 7.22 -11.56 -13.17
CA GLU A 66 6.75 -12.91 -13.53
C GLU A 66 7.03 -13.96 -12.44
N ARG A 67 7.32 -13.52 -11.20
CA ARG A 67 7.55 -14.47 -10.11
C ARG A 67 6.29 -15.30 -9.81
N PRO A 68 6.45 -16.55 -9.33
CA PRO A 68 5.33 -17.39 -8.92
C PRO A 68 4.39 -16.70 -7.92
N VAL A 69 3.11 -17.03 -8.02
CA VAL A 69 2.06 -16.48 -7.13
C VAL A 69 2.32 -16.90 -5.68
N GLU A 70 2.70 -18.16 -5.47
CA GLU A 70 2.98 -18.73 -4.16
C GLU A 70 4.12 -18.00 -3.45
N GLU A 71 5.18 -17.67 -4.20
CA GLU A 71 6.32 -16.93 -3.70
C GLU A 71 5.93 -15.51 -3.29
N SER A 72 5.11 -14.83 -4.11
CA SER A 72 4.57 -13.50 -3.76
C SER A 72 3.70 -13.52 -2.51
N LEU A 73 2.90 -14.58 -2.31
CA LEU A 73 2.06 -14.71 -1.11
C LEU A 73 2.89 -14.88 0.16
N ILE A 74 3.90 -15.74 0.13
CA ILE A 74 4.81 -15.95 1.26
C ILE A 74 5.52 -14.65 1.61
N LEU A 75 6.07 -13.96 0.61
CA LEU A 75 6.78 -12.71 0.85
C LEU A 75 5.88 -11.59 1.33
N PHE A 76 4.65 -11.48 0.82
CA PHE A 76 3.72 -10.47 1.30
C PHE A 76 3.31 -10.72 2.75
N GLU A 77 3.20 -11.99 3.15
CA GLU A 77 3.00 -12.38 4.55
C GLU A 77 4.23 -12.08 5.41
N ASP A 78 5.44 -12.30 4.89
CA ASP A 78 6.69 -11.95 5.57
C ASP A 78 6.84 -10.42 5.74
N MET A 79 6.41 -9.63 4.74
CA MET A 79 6.33 -8.17 4.84
C MET A 79 5.38 -7.75 5.98
N LYS A 80 4.19 -8.37 6.06
CA LYS A 80 3.21 -8.09 7.13
C LYS A 80 3.72 -8.47 8.52
N ASN A 81 4.50 -9.54 8.61
CA ASN A 81 5.09 -10.02 9.87
C ASN A 81 6.39 -9.29 10.25
N GLY A 82 6.80 -8.28 9.47
CA GLY A 82 7.98 -7.47 9.76
C GLY A 82 9.31 -8.21 9.62
N LYS A 83 9.37 -9.22 8.75
CA LYS A 83 10.62 -9.98 8.48
C LYS A 83 11.52 -9.33 7.43
N LEU A 84 11.09 -8.22 6.85
CA LEU A 84 11.77 -7.47 5.79
C LEU A 84 11.89 -6.00 6.24
N ASP A 85 13.03 -5.38 5.97
CA ASP A 85 13.30 -4.00 6.40
C ASP A 85 12.56 -2.97 5.54
N GLU A 86 12.47 -1.72 6.04
CA GLU A 86 11.83 -0.63 5.30
C GLU A 86 12.49 -0.44 3.93
N GLY A 87 11.68 -0.48 2.87
CA GLY A 87 12.14 -0.29 1.49
C GLY A 87 12.79 -1.51 0.85
N GLU A 88 12.92 -2.65 1.55
CA GLU A 88 13.44 -3.89 0.95
C GLU A 88 12.45 -4.57 -0.01
N ALA A 89 11.17 -4.38 0.23
CA ALA A 89 10.12 -4.95 -0.60
C ALA A 89 8.90 -4.04 -0.70
N THR A 90 8.24 -4.11 -1.84
CA THR A 90 6.96 -3.45 -2.12
C THR A 90 6.02 -4.40 -2.82
N LEU A 91 4.72 -4.28 -2.57
CA LEU A 91 3.72 -4.95 -3.41
C LEU A 91 3.43 -4.04 -4.60
N ARG A 92 3.48 -4.57 -5.82
CA ARG A 92 3.14 -3.84 -7.05
C ARG A 92 1.98 -4.52 -7.76
N LEU A 93 1.11 -3.71 -8.38
CA LEU A 93 0.05 -4.21 -9.24
C LEU A 93 0.65 -4.59 -10.61
N LYS A 94 0.10 -5.59 -11.29
CA LYS A 94 0.48 -5.96 -12.67
C LYS A 94 -0.41 -5.21 -13.66
N LEU A 95 -0.14 -3.93 -13.87
CA LEU A 95 -0.89 -3.10 -14.82
C LEU A 95 -0.06 -1.90 -15.27
N THR A 96 -0.40 -1.38 -16.45
CA THR A 96 0.16 -0.13 -16.97
C THR A 96 -0.91 0.95 -16.88
N LEU A 97 -0.60 2.06 -16.20
CA LEU A 97 -1.49 3.22 -16.12
C LEU A 97 -1.49 4.01 -17.45
N GLU A 98 -2.49 4.85 -17.66
CA GLU A 98 -2.65 5.65 -18.89
C GLU A 98 -1.43 6.55 -19.18
N GLU A 99 -0.73 7.01 -18.13
CA GLU A 99 0.50 7.81 -18.23
C GLU A 99 1.75 6.97 -18.59
N GLY A 100 1.58 5.69 -18.96
CA GLY A 100 2.68 4.77 -19.27
C GLY A 100 3.38 4.20 -18.02
N LYS A 101 3.00 4.64 -16.82
CA LYS A 101 3.57 4.17 -15.56
C LYS A 101 3.23 2.70 -15.32
N GLN A 102 4.26 1.87 -15.36
CA GLN A 102 4.13 0.42 -15.16
C GLN A 102 4.14 0.04 -13.69
N ASP A 103 3.27 -0.90 -13.37
CA ASP A 103 3.17 -1.63 -12.11
C ASP A 103 3.23 -0.71 -10.87
N PRO A 104 2.18 0.10 -10.61
CA PRO A 104 2.18 1.00 -9.47
C PRO A 104 2.32 0.24 -8.14
N VAL A 105 3.00 0.87 -7.17
CA VAL A 105 3.16 0.33 -5.81
C VAL A 105 1.82 0.39 -5.09
N ALA A 106 1.37 -0.75 -4.57
CA ALA A 106 0.17 -0.91 -3.75
C ALA A 106 0.48 -0.91 -2.26
N TYR A 107 1.59 -1.55 -1.82
CA TYR A 107 1.98 -1.60 -0.41
C TYR A 107 3.46 -1.32 -0.21
N ARG A 108 3.78 -0.70 0.94
CA ARG A 108 5.13 -0.42 1.41
C ARG A 108 5.30 -0.85 2.85
N ILE A 109 6.51 -1.27 3.20
CA ILE A 109 6.90 -1.55 4.59
C ILE A 109 7.24 -0.21 5.27
N LYS A 110 6.63 0.04 6.43
CA LYS A 110 7.03 1.10 7.37
C LYS A 110 6.82 0.63 8.80
N PHE A 111 7.85 0.72 9.63
CA PHE A 111 7.82 0.45 11.06
C PHE A 111 7.48 1.71 11.85
N ILE A 112 6.43 2.40 11.42
CA ILE A 112 5.91 3.58 12.11
C ILE A 112 4.54 3.23 12.68
N PRO A 113 4.28 3.46 13.97
CA PRO A 113 2.97 3.27 14.57
C PRO A 113 1.92 4.15 13.89
N HIS A 114 0.77 3.57 13.54
CA HIS A 114 -0.34 4.34 13.02
C HIS A 114 -1.12 4.98 14.18
N HIS A 115 -1.51 6.26 14.01
CA HIS A 115 -2.17 7.03 15.08
C HIS A 115 -3.49 6.42 15.59
N ARG A 116 -4.18 5.58 14.79
CA ARG A 116 -5.42 4.89 15.19
C ARG A 116 -5.26 3.39 15.40
N SER A 117 -4.45 2.72 14.57
CA SER A 117 -4.32 1.26 14.57
C SER A 117 -3.04 0.77 15.27
N GLY A 118 -2.28 1.69 15.87
CA GLY A 118 -1.09 1.40 16.65
C GLY A 118 -0.06 0.60 15.86
N ASN A 119 0.47 -0.45 16.49
CA ASN A 119 1.51 -1.33 15.94
C ASN A 119 0.94 -2.58 15.26
N LYS A 120 -0.36 -2.61 14.93
CA LYS A 120 -0.99 -3.78 14.29
C LYS A 120 -0.40 -4.07 12.91
N TRP A 121 0.07 -3.04 12.21
CA TRP A 121 0.55 -3.12 10.83
C TRP A 121 1.94 -2.51 10.69
N CYS A 122 2.82 -3.20 9.96
CA CYS A 122 4.09 -2.67 9.48
C CYS A 122 4.14 -2.56 7.95
N ILE A 123 3.03 -2.88 7.28
CA ILE A 123 2.81 -2.60 5.86
C ILE A 123 1.61 -1.68 5.70
N TYR A 124 1.74 -0.70 4.81
CA TYR A 124 0.70 0.29 4.59
C TYR A 124 0.36 0.38 3.09
N PRO A 125 -0.94 0.49 2.75
CA PRO A 125 -1.36 0.74 1.38
C PRO A 125 -0.90 2.13 0.91
N THR A 126 -0.70 2.28 -0.40
CA THR A 126 -0.28 3.53 -1.05
C THR A 126 -1.43 4.24 -1.73
#